data_AF-A0A965EER0-F1
#
_entry.id   AF-A0A965EER0-F1
#
_cell.length_a   1.000
_cell.length_b   1.000
_cell.length_c   1.000
_cell.angle_alpha   90.00
_cell.angle_beta   90.00
_cell.angle_gamma   90.00
#
_symmetry.space_group_name_H-M   'P 1'
#
loop_
_entity.id
_entity.type
_entity.pdbx_description
1 polymer ?
#
loop_
_entity_poly.entity_id
_entity_poly.type
_entity_poly.pdbx_seq_one_letter_code
_entity_poly.pdbx_strand_id
1 'polypeptide(L)' 'ATSLKVVPTAILSRQTAGIRGSSLIINLPGKPSSISECLDAVMPAVPYCIDLINGPRLELTNGLVAFRPRAK' A
#
# COMPACT_ATOMS: atom_id res chain seq x y z
N ALA A 1 -3.92 -9.94 6.35
CA ALA A 1 -3.50 -10.42 5.02
C ALA A 1 -4.72 -10.65 4.15
N THR A 2 -5.06 -9.70 3.27
CA THR A 2 -6.24 -9.78 2.39
C THR A 2 -6.10 -10.92 1.38
N SER A 3 -4.92 -11.08 0.79
CA SER A 3 -4.64 -12.12 -0.21
C SER A 3 -4.84 -13.56 0.27
N LEU A 4 -4.67 -13.84 1.57
CA LEU A 4 -4.89 -15.18 2.15
C LEU A 4 -6.37 -15.59 2.10
N LYS A 5 -7.29 -14.63 2.04
CA LYS A 5 -8.73 -14.89 1.90
C LYS A 5 -9.09 -15.42 0.51
N VAL A 6 -8.26 -15.13 -0.50
CA VAL A 6 -8.53 -15.45 -1.91
C VAL A 6 -7.64 -16.59 -2.40
N VAL A 7 -6.38 -16.65 -1.95
CA VAL A 7 -5.40 -17.63 -2.41
C VAL A 7 -4.76 -18.32 -1.20
N PRO A 8 -5.02 -19.62 -0.97
CA PRO A 8 -4.45 -20.36 0.17
C PRO A 8 -2.92 -20.37 0.20
N THR A 9 -2.28 -20.32 -0.97
CA THR A 9 -0.82 -20.28 -1.12
C THR A 9 -0.21 -18.89 -0.90
N ALA A 10 -1.01 -17.87 -0.54
CA ALA A 10 -0.51 -16.52 -0.28
C ALA A 10 0.55 -16.47 0.84
N ILE A 11 0.57 -17.48 1.73
CA ILE A 11 1.61 -17.62 2.77
C ILE A 11 3.03 -17.78 2.21
N LEU A 12 3.18 -18.23 0.96
CA LEU A 12 4.48 -18.42 0.32
C LEU A 12 5.04 -17.11 -0.27
N SER A 13 4.23 -16.04 -0.28
CA SER A 13 4.64 -14.73 -0.76
C SER A 13 5.77 -14.17 0.10
N ARG A 14 6.82 -13.68 -0.56
CA ARG A 14 7.95 -12.96 0.06
C ARG A 14 7.87 -11.45 -0.17
N GLN A 15 6.67 -10.95 -0.43
CA GLN A 15 6.44 -9.51 -0.60
C GLN A 15 6.87 -8.76 0.66
N THR A 16 7.48 -7.61 0.45
CA THR A 16 7.90 -6.68 1.51
C THR A 16 7.73 -5.26 0.99
N ALA A 17 7.83 -4.30 1.88
CA ALA A 17 7.87 -2.89 1.56
C ALA A 17 8.97 -2.20 2.37
N GLY A 18 9.55 -1.14 1.83
CA GLY A 18 10.62 -0.41 2.48
C GLY A 18 10.83 0.98 1.90
N ILE A 19 11.68 1.76 2.53
CA ILE A 19 11.99 3.13 2.14
C ILE A 19 13.46 3.22 1.71
N ARG A 20 13.70 3.91 0.60
CA ARG A 20 15.06 4.31 0.16
C ARG A 20 15.06 5.82 -0.10
N GLY A 21 15.76 6.58 0.75
CA GLY A 21 15.67 8.05 0.72
C GLY A 21 14.25 8.51 1.01
N SER A 22 13.66 9.28 0.11
CA SER A 22 12.25 9.73 0.15
C SER A 22 11.31 8.90 -0.72
N SER A 23 11.70 7.68 -1.12
CA SER A 23 10.90 6.78 -1.95
C SER A 23 10.41 5.56 -1.18
N LEU A 24 9.10 5.28 -1.26
CA LEU A 24 8.49 4.05 -0.78
C LEU A 24 8.50 3.00 -1.90
N ILE A 25 8.96 1.79 -1.58
CA ILE A 25 9.02 0.64 -2.50
C ILE A 25 8.10 -0.44 -1.93
N ILE A 26 7.16 -0.94 -2.74
CA ILE A 26 6.19 -1.98 -2.35
C ILE A 26 6.25 -3.11 -3.39
N ASN A 27 6.50 -4.34 -2.93
CA ASN A 27 6.43 -5.52 -3.80
C ASN A 27 4.98 -5.98 -3.96
N LEU A 28 4.52 -6.06 -5.20
CA LEU A 28 3.16 -6.48 -5.57
C LEU A 28 3.16 -7.88 -6.22
N PRO A 29 1.99 -8.55 -6.32
CA PRO A 29 1.89 -9.83 -7.01
C PRO A 29 1.97 -9.65 -8.53
N GLY A 30 2.12 -10.74 -9.28
CA GLY A 30 2.21 -10.67 -10.75
C GLY A 30 0.87 -10.63 -11.50
N LYS A 31 -0.22 -11.12 -10.88
CA LYS A 31 -1.54 -11.19 -11.55
C LYS A 31 -2.29 -9.86 -11.40
N PRO A 32 -2.82 -9.25 -12.49
CA PRO A 32 -3.50 -7.95 -12.43
C PRO A 32 -4.63 -7.85 -11.40
N SER A 33 -5.45 -8.90 -11.25
CA SER A 33 -6.52 -8.92 -10.24
C SER A 33 -5.98 -8.82 -8.82
N SER A 34 -4.89 -9.53 -8.52
CA SER A 34 -4.25 -9.51 -7.20
C SER A 34 -3.48 -8.21 -6.97
N ILE A 35 -3.00 -7.55 -8.03
CA ILE A 35 -2.38 -6.22 -7.93
C ILE A 35 -3.42 -5.21 -7.45
N SER A 36 -4.59 -5.18 -8.08
CA SER A 36 -5.68 -4.26 -7.68
C SER A 36 -6.08 -4.49 -6.23
N GLU A 37 -6.35 -5.74 -5.84
CA GLU A 37 -6.76 -6.08 -4.47
C GLU A 37 -5.69 -5.69 -3.43
N CYS A 38 -4.41 -5.93 -3.72
CA CYS A 38 -3.32 -5.53 -2.84
C CYS A 38 -3.21 -4.00 -2.75
N LEU A 39 -3.33 -3.29 -3.87
CA LEU A 39 -3.29 -1.83 -3.88
C LEU A 39 -4.45 -1.25 -3.07
N ASP A 40 -5.69 -1.70 -3.28
CA ASP A 40 -6.85 -1.23 -2.53
C ASP A 40 -6.67 -1.41 -1.01
N ALA A 41 -5.98 -2.48 -0.60
CA ALA A 41 -5.70 -2.74 0.81
C ALA A 41 -4.61 -1.85 1.41
N VAL A 42 -3.55 -1.49 0.66
CA VAL A 42 -2.40 -0.72 1.19
C VAL A 42 -2.48 0.78 0.92
N MET A 43 -3.14 1.16 -0.17
CA MET A 43 -3.20 2.54 -0.66
C MET A 43 -3.73 3.55 0.36
N PRO A 44 -4.70 3.23 1.25
CA PRO A 44 -5.14 4.17 2.28
C PRO A 44 -4.02 4.69 3.20
N ALA A 45 -2.95 3.91 3.43
CA ALA A 45 -1.84 4.30 4.31
C ALA A 45 -0.69 5.01 3.56
N VAL A 46 -0.58 4.78 2.25
CA VAL A 46 0.57 5.23 1.45
C VAL A 46 0.70 6.76 1.41
N PRO A 47 -0.35 7.57 1.18
CA PRO A 47 -0.21 9.03 1.18
C PRO A 47 0.40 9.60 2.46
N TYR A 48 0.02 9.08 3.62
CA TYR A 48 0.62 9.52 4.88
C TYR A 48 2.05 9.04 5.05
N CYS A 49 2.38 7.83 4.59
CA CYS A 49 3.77 7.38 4.54
C CYS A 49 4.63 8.31 3.66
N ILE A 50 4.10 8.78 2.53
CA ILE A 50 4.79 9.75 1.66
C ILE A 50 4.95 11.10 2.37
N ASP A 51 3.93 11.58 3.08
CA ASP A 51 4.02 12.80 3.90
C ASP A 51 5.18 12.68 4.93
N LEU A 52 5.29 11.52 5.62
CA LEU A 52 6.31 11.28 6.67
C LEU A 52 7.75 11.20 6.14
N ILE A 53 7.94 10.80 4.88
CA ILE A 53 9.27 10.76 4.25
C ILE A 53 9.57 12.04 3.46
N ASN A 54 8.86 13.14 3.76
CA ASN A 54 8.97 14.46 3.13
C ASN A 54 8.73 14.44 1.61
N GLY A 55 7.89 13.52 1.15
CA GLY A 55 7.45 13.45 -0.24
C GLY A 55 6.31 14.42 -0.55
N PRO A 56 5.82 14.41 -1.81
CA PRO A 56 4.70 15.25 -2.21
C PRO A 56 3.41 14.81 -1.52
N ARG A 57 2.53 15.76 -1.26
CA ARG A 57 1.21 15.46 -0.71
C ARG A 57 0.34 14.77 -1.76
N LEU A 58 -0.02 13.53 -1.51
CA LEU A 58 -0.89 12.74 -2.39
C LEU A 58 -2.35 12.77 -1.92
N GLU A 59 -3.28 12.93 -2.86
CA GLU A 59 -4.71 12.74 -2.61
C GLU A 59 -5.18 11.52 -3.40
N LEU A 60 -6.08 10.74 -2.80
CA LEU A 60 -6.63 9.54 -3.44
C LEU A 60 -7.94 9.86 -4.15
N THR A 61 -8.16 9.21 -5.28
CA THR A 61 -9.42 9.24 -6.04
C THR A 61 -10.12 7.87 -5.94
N ASN A 62 -11.29 7.73 -6.58
CA ASN A 62 -12.02 6.45 -6.69
C ASN A 62 -12.55 5.86 -5.37
N GLY A 63 -12.94 6.72 -4.43
CA GLY A 63 -13.60 6.30 -3.19
C GLY A 63 -12.66 5.75 -2.11
N LEU A 64 -11.36 5.69 -2.36
CA LEU A 64 -10.36 5.39 -1.35
C LEU A 64 -10.10 6.64 -0.49
N VAL A 65 -10.05 6.45 0.83
CA VAL A 65 -9.79 7.54 1.78
C VAL A 65 -8.38 7.37 2.33
N ALA A 66 -7.53 8.38 2.12
CA ALA A 66 -6.20 8.43 2.71
C ALA A 66 -6.31 8.61 4.24
N PHE A 67 -5.80 7.66 5.01
CA PHE A 67 -5.75 7.78 6.45
C PHE A 67 -4.60 8.70 6.86
N ARG A 68 -4.92 9.76 7.61
CA ARG A 68 -3.95 10.67 8.23
C ARG A 68 -4.38 10.93 9.67
N PRO A 69 -3.53 10.65 10.68
CA PRO A 69 -3.86 10.95 12.06
C PRO A 69 -3.98 12.46 12.27
N ARG A 70 -4.92 12.89 13.12
CA ARG A 70 -4.97 14.29 13.56
C ARG A 70 -3.71 14.60 14.36
N ALA A 71 -3.12 15.77 14.12
CA ALA A 71 -2.05 16.28 14.97
C ALA A 71 -2.56 16.35 16.41
N LYS A 72 -1.70 15.95 17.36
CA LYS A 72 -1.98 16.11 18.79
C LYS A 72 -2.00 17.58 19.17
#